data_AF-A0A969A821-F1
#
_entry.id   AF-A0A969A821-F1
#
_cell.length_a   1.000
_cell.length_b   1.000
_cell.length_c   1.000
_cell.angle_alpha   90.00
_cell.angle_beta   90.00
_cell.angle_gamma   90.00
#
_symmetry.space_group_name_H-M   'P 1'
#
loop_
_entity.id
_entity.type
_entity.pdbx_description
1 polymer ?
#
loop_
_entity_poly.entity_id
_entity_poly.type
_entity_poly.pdbx_seq_one_letter_code
_entity_poly.pdbx_strand_id
1 'polypeptide(L)'
;MKKNLFVINAIKIISTVLMIGAMGLELGHIYALKNHLQIPDIIRPILVIERVAVGVHLIEAIIASSKAGSKYGVYTFFVGTIGLVELFGEENQ
;
A
#
# COMPACT_ATOMS: atom_id res chain seq x y z
N MET A 1 -3.38 -21.02 12.70
CA MET A 1 -4.28 -19.88 12.97
C MET A 1 -5.50 -20.04 12.07
N LYS A 2 -6.75 -20.13 12.59
CA LYS A 2 -7.93 -20.14 11.71
C LYS A 2 -7.98 -18.81 10.96
N LYS A 3 -7.78 -18.82 9.63
CA LYS A 3 -7.91 -17.61 8.79
C LYS A 3 -9.35 -17.13 8.90
N ASN A 4 -9.57 -15.99 9.57
CA ASN A 4 -10.86 -15.32 9.51
C ASN A 4 -10.94 -14.61 8.15
N LEU A 5 -11.52 -15.30 7.16
CA LEU A 5 -11.60 -14.84 5.78
C LEU A 5 -12.26 -13.45 5.67
N PHE A 6 -13.23 -13.17 6.53
CA PHE A 6 -13.87 -11.85 6.61
C PHE A 6 -12.87 -10.75 6.97
N VAL A 7 -12.04 -10.98 8.00
CA VAL A 7 -11.02 -10.00 8.43
C VAL A 7 -9.95 -9.80 7.36
N ILE A 8 -9.48 -10.88 6.72
CA ILE A 8 -8.49 -10.79 5.63
C ILE A 8 -9.03 -9.94 4.47
N ASN A 9 -10.27 -10.21 4.04
CA ASN A 9 -10.89 -9.46 2.95
C ASN A 9 -11.11 -7.99 3.32
N ALA A 10 -11.50 -7.70 4.57
CA ALA A 10 -11.62 -6.33 5.05
C ALA A 10 -10.28 -5.57 5.02
N ILE A 11 -9.19 -6.20 5.46
CA ILE A 11 -7.84 -5.60 5.41
C ILE A 11 -7.44 -5.28 3.97
N LYS A 12 -7.65 -6.20 3.02
CA LYS A 12 -7.33 -5.97 1.61
C LYS A 12 -8.06 -4.75 1.05
N ILE A 13 -9.35 -4.63 1.34
CA ILE A 13 -10.19 -3.52 0.87
C ILE A 13 -9.69 -2.21 1.48
N ILE A 14 -9.53 -2.16 2.80
CA ILE A 14 -9.08 -0.96 3.52
C ILE A 14 -7.69 -0.55 3.04
N SER A 15 -6.75 -1.50 2.92
CA SER A 15 -5.40 -1.27 2.42
C SER A 15 -5.41 -0.68 1.01
N THR A 16 -6.22 -1.25 0.11
CA THR A 16 -6.32 -0.76 -1.27
C THR A 16 -6.85 0.67 -1.31
N VAL A 17 -7.90 0.98 -0.54
CA VAL A 17 -8.48 2.33 -0.45
C VAL A 17 -7.47 3.31 0.13
N LEU A 18 -6.77 2.94 1.20
CA LEU A 18 -5.73 3.78 1.81
C LEU A 18 -4.56 4.02 0.86
N MET A 19 -4.14 3.02 0.07
CA MET A 19 -3.04 3.17 -0.89
C MET A 19 -3.42 4.11 -2.04
N ILE A 20 -4.64 3.98 -2.58
CA ILE A 20 -5.15 4.91 -3.58
C ILE A 20 -5.23 6.33 -2.99
N GLY A 21 -5.72 6.46 -1.76
CA GLY A 21 -5.77 7.73 -1.04
C GLY A 21 -4.39 8.35 -0.84
N ALA A 22 -3.40 7.56 -0.41
CA ALA A 22 -2.01 7.97 -0.23
C ALA A 22 -1.39 8.47 -1.54
N MET A 23 -1.55 7.70 -2.62
CA MET A 23 -1.07 8.13 -3.94
C MET A 23 -1.75 9.42 -4.40
N GLY A 24 -3.07 9.54 -4.19
CA GLY A 24 -3.83 10.74 -4.53
C GLY A 24 -3.39 11.97 -3.73
N LEU A 25 -3.13 11.80 -2.43
CA LEU A 25 -2.69 12.87 -1.56
C LEU A 25 -1.25 13.31 -1.89
N GLU A 26 -0.32 12.38 -2.17
CA GLU A 26 1.03 12.74 -2.63
C GLU A 26 1.00 13.44 -4.00
N LEU A 27 0.14 12.99 -4.94
CA LEU A 27 -0.06 13.69 -6.22
C LEU A 27 -0.62 15.10 -6.03
N GLY A 28 -1.59 15.27 -5.12
CA GLY A 28 -2.15 16.56 -4.74
C GLY A 28 -1.11 17.48 -4.10
N HIS A 29 -0.23 16.93 -3.26
CA HIS A 29 0.89 17.64 -2.66
C HIS A 29 1.88 18.12 -3.73
N ILE A 30 2.30 17.25 -4.64
CA ILE A 30 3.18 17.63 -5.77
C ILE A 30 2.54 18.73 -6.61
N TYR A 31 1.25 18.61 -6.90
CA TYR A 31 0.49 19.64 -7.63
C TYR A 31 0.49 20.98 -6.88
N ALA A 32 0.23 20.98 -5.57
CA ALA A 32 0.24 22.19 -4.76
C ALA A 32 1.61 22.87 -4.72
N LEU A 33 2.70 22.09 -4.56
CA LEU A 33 4.07 22.60 -4.62
C LEU A 33 4.38 23.24 -5.98
N LYS A 34 4.00 22.58 -7.08
CA LYS A 34 4.22 23.07 -8.45
C LYS A 34 3.49 24.39 -8.73
N ASN A 35 2.33 24.59 -8.11
CA ASN A 35 1.49 25.78 -8.31
C ASN A 35 1.63 26.81 -7.18
N HIS A 36 2.63 26.67 -6.31
CA HIS A 36 2.88 27.56 -5.16
C HIS A 36 1.65 27.76 -4.25
N LEU A 37 0.82 26.72 -4.13
CA LEU A 37 -0.33 26.72 -3.23
C LEU A 37 0.15 26.47 -1.80
N GLN A 38 -0.45 27.18 -0.84
CA GLN A 38 -0.18 26.94 0.57
C GLN A 38 -0.82 25.62 1.01
N ILE A 39 -0.03 24.77 1.67
CA ILE A 39 -0.48 23.50 2.23
C ILE A 39 -0.60 23.68 3.74
N PRO A 40 -1.78 23.44 4.34
CA PRO A 40 -1.94 23.49 5.78
C PRO A 40 -0.95 22.58 6.51
N ASP A 41 -0.32 23.06 7.58
CA ASP A 41 0.67 22.26 8.32
C ASP A 41 0.06 21.01 8.98
N ILE A 42 -1.25 21.01 9.22
CA ILE A 42 -1.98 19.85 9.79
C ILE A 42 -1.91 18.61 8.90
N ILE A 43 -1.63 18.77 7.60
CA ILE A 43 -1.55 17.65 6.65
C ILE A 43 -0.14 17.05 6.62
N ARG A 44 0.89 17.74 7.14
CA ARG A 44 2.28 17.25 7.12
C ARG A 44 2.46 15.88 7.79
N PRO A 45 1.87 15.59 8.97
CA PRO A 45 2.00 14.27 9.57
C PRO A 45 1.38 13.16 8.71
N ILE A 46 0.26 13.46 8.03
CA ILE A 46 -0.43 12.52 7.14
C ILE A 46 0.47 12.20 5.93
N LEU A 47 1.11 13.22 5.35
CA LEU A 47 2.08 13.07 4.25
C LEU A 47 3.30 12.22 4.66
N VAL A 48 3.74 12.27 5.92
CA VAL A 48 4.81 11.40 6.39
C VAL A 48 4.34 9.95 6.48
N ILE A 49 3.16 9.72 7.07
CA ILE A 49 2.60 8.38 7.27
C ILE A 49 2.34 7.70 5.92
N GLU A 50 1.74 8.41 4.97
CA GLU A 50 1.44 7.84 3.66
C GLU A 50 2.73 7.44 2.92
N ARG A 51 3.81 8.23 3.01
CA ARG A 51 5.06 7.97 2.30
C ARG A 51 5.75 6.74 2.86
N VAL A 52 5.69 6.58 4.19
CA VAL A 52 6.15 5.35 4.84
C VAL A 52 5.32 4.16 4.38
N ALA A 53 3.99 4.28 4.34
CA ALA A 53 3.10 3.21 3.88
C ALA A 53 3.40 2.81 2.41
N VAL A 54 3.47 3.78 1.49
CA VAL A 54 3.82 3.56 0.09
C VAL A 54 5.20 2.90 -0.03
N GLY A 55 6.19 3.37 0.72
CA GLY A 55 7.54 2.82 0.72
C GLY A 55 7.60 1.37 1.17
N VAL A 56 6.93 1.02 2.28
CA VAL A 56 6.84 -0.35 2.78
C VAL A 56 6.14 -1.25 1.76
N HIS A 57 4.99 -0.83 1.24
CA HIS A 57 4.24 -1.61 0.26
C HIS A 57 5.01 -1.81 -1.06
N LEU A 58 5.85 -0.84 -1.46
CA LEU A 58 6.75 -1.00 -2.60
C LEU A 58 7.79 -2.10 -2.35
N ILE A 59 8.38 -2.16 -1.16
CA ILE A 59 9.32 -3.23 -0.81
C ILE A 59 8.61 -4.59 -0.86
N GLU A 60 7.41 -4.70 -0.29
CA GLU A 60 6.61 -5.92 -0.33
C GLU A 60 6.26 -6.34 -1.76
N ALA A 61 5.89 -5.38 -2.62
CA ALA A 61 5.60 -5.61 -4.02
C ALA A 61 6.83 -6.13 -4.79
N ILE A 62 8.03 -5.62 -4.49
CA ILE A 62 9.28 -6.10 -5.10
C ILE A 62 9.53 -7.56 -4.69
N ILE A 63 9.40 -7.89 -3.40
CA ILE A 63 9.56 -9.25 -2.89
C ILE A 63 8.57 -10.19 -3.61
N ALA A 64 7.28 -9.83 -3.62
CA ALA A 64 6.24 -10.58 -4.30
C ALA A 64 6.50 -10.75 -5.80
N SER A 65 6.90 -9.67 -6.48
CA SER A 65 7.18 -9.69 -7.93
C SER A 65 8.36 -10.61 -8.26
N SER A 66 9.38 -10.64 -7.41
CA SER A 66 10.55 -11.51 -7.61
C SER A 66 10.23 -13.01 -7.50
N LYS A 67 9.18 -13.34 -6.74
CA LYS A 67 8.78 -14.73 -6.45
C LYS A 67 7.66 -15.24 -7.34
N ALA A 68 6.64 -14.42 -7.60
CA ALA A 68 5.41 -14.81 -8.29
C ALA A 68 5.07 -13.93 -9.51
N GLY A 69 5.99 -13.05 -9.92
CA GLY A 69 5.85 -12.20 -11.09
C GLY A 69 5.11 -10.89 -10.86
N SER A 70 5.18 -10.00 -11.84
CA SER A 70 4.76 -8.60 -11.74
C SER A 70 3.29 -8.41 -11.36
N LYS A 71 2.39 -9.27 -11.84
CA LYS A 71 0.96 -9.23 -11.48
C LYS A 71 0.76 -9.40 -9.97
N TYR A 72 1.49 -10.33 -9.36
CA TYR A 72 1.42 -10.59 -7.93
C TYR A 72 2.11 -9.48 -7.11
N GLY A 73 3.17 -8.89 -7.66
CA GLY A 73 3.78 -7.68 -7.11
C GLY A 73 2.82 -6.50 -7.04
N VAL A 74 2.13 -6.18 -8.15
CA VAL A 74 1.11 -5.12 -8.19
C VAL A 74 0.00 -5.40 -7.19
N TYR A 75 -0.50 -6.63 -7.15
CA TYR A 75 -1.48 -7.04 -6.15
C TYR A 75 -0.99 -6.76 -4.71
N THR A 76 0.23 -7.22 -4.38
CA THR A 76 0.84 -7.05 -3.05
C THR A 76 1.08 -5.57 -2.71
N PHE A 77 1.42 -4.73 -3.69
CA PHE A 77 1.52 -3.29 -3.47
C PHE A 77 0.23 -2.69 -2.88
N PHE A 78 -0.93 -3.12 -3.38
CA PHE A 78 -2.22 -2.59 -2.88
C PHE A 78 -2.70 -3.26 -1.60
N VAL A 79 -2.50 -4.56 -1.45
CA VAL A 79 -3.00 -5.30 -0.27
C VAL A 79 -2.00 -5.40 0.89
N GLY A 80 -0.77 -4.95 0.67
CA GLY A 80 0.32 -4.95 1.64
C GLY A 80 0.76 -6.35 2.06
N THR A 81 1.18 -6.48 3.32
CA THR A 81 1.71 -7.72 3.92
C THR A 81 0.79 -8.93 3.73
N ILE A 82 -0.53 -8.74 3.60
CA ILE A 82 -1.47 -9.84 3.32
C ILE A 82 -1.13 -10.55 2.00
N GLY A 83 -0.67 -9.82 0.98
CA GLY A 83 -0.22 -10.42 -0.27
C GLY A 83 0.99 -11.33 -0.07
N LEU A 84 1.95 -10.93 0.77
CA LEU A 84 3.08 -11.80 1.14
C LEU A 84 2.64 -13.00 1.96
N VAL A 85 1.74 -12.81 2.94
CA VAL A 85 1.21 -13.92 3.75
C VAL A 85 0.50 -14.96 2.89
N GLU A 86 -0.17 -14.53 1.82
CA GLU A 86 -0.80 -15.42 0.85
C GLU A 86 0.25 -16.16 0.02
N LEU A 87 1.22 -15.44 -0.53
CA LEU A 87 2.32 -16.02 -1.31
C LEU A 87 3.08 -17.10 -0.56
N PHE A 88 3.54 -16.78 0.65
CA PHE A 88 4.30 -17.72 1.49
C PHE A 88 3.39 -18.75 2.16
N GLY A 89 2.10 -18.48 2.28
CA GLY A 89 1.12 -19.45 2.78
C GLY A 89 0.77 -20.52 1.75
N GLU A 90 0.85 -20.21 0.45
CA GLU A 90 0.67 -21.13 -0.67
C GLU A 90 1.94 -21.93 -0.97
N GLU A 91 3.15 -21.36 -0.79
CA GLU A 91 4.43 -22.10 -0.94
C GLU A 91 4.60 -23.26 0.07
N ASN A 92 3.79 -23.32 1.14
CA ASN A 92 3.85 -24.32 2.22
C ASN A 92 2.72 -25.38 2.16
N GLN A 93 1.99 -25.49 1.03
CA GLN A 93 1.02 -26.55 0.75
C GLN A 93 1.48 -27.40 -0.44
#